data_AF-A0A920FK81-F1
#
_entry.id   AF-A0A920FK81-F1
#
_cell.length_a   1.000
_cell.length_b   1.000
_cell.length_c   1.000
_cell.angle_alpha   90.00
_cell.angle_beta   90.00
_cell.angle_gamma   90.00
#
_symmetry.space_group_name_H-M   'P 1'
#
loop_
_entity.id
_entity.type
_entity.pdbx_description
1 polymer ?
#
loop_
_entity_poly.entity_id
_entity_poly.type
_entity_poly.pdbx_seq_one_letter_code
_entity_poly.pdbx_strand_id
1 'polypeptide(L)'
;MVRNFVILLIFILGVNNSLKATHLVGGSLRYEFIQSVDTDNNGFIDAVDYRIIMNYYYNCDGTANGVYQDASFTDPRWMPGGSQYTIEVGLYAHDDPTTIYPQTATSYPKYGTELVLSLDTLDWVDLDNPSGCLTGNNICIFLASYSAVTRLSVINPLNNQPVIGGYHVVHERCCRKLWY
;
A
#
# COMPACT_ATOMS: atom_id res chain seq x y z
N MET A 1 -28.59 43.88 16.64
CA MET A 1 -27.95 42.89 17.53
C MET A 1 -28.31 41.44 17.18
N VAL A 2 -29.59 41.12 16.92
CA VAL A 2 -30.04 39.76 16.55
C VAL A 2 -29.33 39.18 15.32
N ARG A 3 -29.09 39.98 14.27
CA ARG A 3 -28.40 39.53 13.03
C ARG A 3 -26.98 38.98 13.29
N ASN A 4 -26.21 39.66 14.14
CA ASN A 4 -24.84 39.24 14.45
C ASN A 4 -24.82 37.98 15.33
N PHE A 5 -25.84 37.82 16.18
CA PHE A 5 -26.01 36.62 17.00
C PHE A 5 -26.39 35.40 16.15
N VAL A 6 -27.25 35.57 15.14
CA VAL A 6 -27.62 34.49 14.19
C VAL A 6 -26.42 34.06 13.35
N ILE A 7 -25.58 34.99 12.88
CA ILE A 7 -24.36 34.67 12.14
C ILE A 7 -23.36 33.90 13.01
N LEU A 8 -23.20 34.30 14.28
CA LEU A 8 -22.35 33.59 15.24
C LEU A 8 -22.87 32.16 15.53
N LEU A 9 -24.20 32.00 15.63
CA LEU A 9 -24.82 30.69 15.85
C LEU A 9 -24.62 29.74 14.67
N ILE A 10 -24.73 30.25 13.43
CA ILE A 10 -24.46 29.49 12.20
C ILE A 10 -22.99 29.08 12.14
N PHE A 11 -22.08 29.98 12.55
CA PHE A 11 -20.65 29.66 12.60
C PHE A 11 -20.38 28.56 13.62
N ILE A 12 -20.88 28.65 14.86
CA ILE A 12 -20.61 27.65 15.91
C ILE A 12 -21.24 26.28 15.59
N LEU A 13 -22.46 26.26 15.01
CA LEU A 13 -23.14 25.02 14.66
C LEU A 13 -22.65 24.41 13.34
N GLY A 14 -22.06 25.22 12.44
CA GLY A 14 -21.58 24.80 11.13
C GLY A 14 -20.19 24.16 11.11
N VAL A 15 -19.38 24.26 12.18
CA VAL A 15 -18.00 23.73 12.19
C VAL A 15 -17.87 22.26 12.62
N ASN A 16 -18.97 21.52 12.83
CA ASN A 16 -18.93 20.12 13.26
C ASN A 16 -18.73 19.10 12.12
N ASN A 17 -18.07 19.47 11.04
CA ASN A 17 -17.58 18.49 10.07
C ASN A 17 -16.22 17.98 10.54
N SER A 18 -16.22 17.05 11.48
CA SER A 18 -15.01 16.29 11.79
C SER A 18 -14.62 15.51 10.54
N LEU A 19 -13.59 15.96 9.83
CA LEU A 19 -12.91 15.17 8.79
C LEU A 19 -12.25 13.98 9.49
N LYS A 20 -13.02 12.92 9.71
CA LYS A 20 -12.48 11.68 10.25
C LYS A 20 -11.71 11.01 9.13
N ALA A 21 -10.39 10.94 9.27
CA ALA A 21 -9.60 10.00 8.50
C ALA A 21 -10.05 8.59 8.93
N THR A 22 -10.90 7.93 8.14
CA THR A 22 -11.38 6.55 8.40
C THR A 22 -10.39 5.50 7.90
N HIS A 23 -9.21 5.93 7.46
CA HIS A 23 -8.25 5.08 6.78
C HIS A 23 -7.06 4.74 7.66
N LEU A 24 -7.20 3.67 8.43
CA LEU A 24 -6.05 2.97 8.95
C LEU A 24 -5.58 1.99 7.87
N VAL A 25 -4.56 2.36 7.11
CA VAL A 25 -3.84 1.42 6.24
C VAL A 25 -2.50 1.16 6.92
N GLY A 26 -2.50 0.20 7.84
CA GLY A 26 -1.28 -0.38 8.41
C GLY A 26 -0.89 -1.61 7.62
N GLY A 27 0.40 -1.97 7.63
CA GLY A 27 0.85 -3.12 6.84
C GLY A 27 2.28 -3.52 7.14
N SER A 28 2.72 -4.59 6.46
CA SER A 28 4.11 -5.04 6.47
C SER A 28 4.58 -5.34 5.06
N LEU A 29 5.84 -5.03 4.79
CA LEU A 29 6.53 -5.38 3.56
C LEU A 29 7.53 -6.50 3.84
N ARG A 30 7.49 -7.57 3.03
CA ARG A 30 8.38 -8.71 3.12
C ARG A 30 8.97 -9.02 1.75
N TYR A 31 10.23 -9.44 1.75
CA TYR A 31 10.94 -9.95 0.59
C TYR A 31 11.35 -11.40 0.87
N GLU A 32 11.08 -12.30 -0.05
CA GLU A 32 11.59 -13.67 -0.01
C GLU A 32 12.56 -13.86 -1.18
N PHE A 33 13.81 -14.19 -0.85
CA PHE A 33 14.80 -14.57 -1.85
C PHE A 33 14.41 -15.89 -2.50
N ILE A 34 14.46 -15.96 -3.83
CA ILE A 34 14.18 -17.17 -4.60
C ILE A 34 15.49 -17.76 -5.11
N GLN A 35 16.22 -17.01 -5.95
CA GLN A 35 17.48 -17.46 -6.54
C GLN A 35 18.31 -16.29 -7.06
N SER A 36 19.62 -16.51 -7.14
CA SER A 36 20.56 -15.66 -7.90
C SER A 36 20.58 -16.12 -9.36
N VAL A 37 20.67 -15.18 -10.29
CA VAL A 37 20.60 -15.43 -11.73
C VAL A 37 21.79 -14.78 -12.42
N ASP A 38 22.41 -15.55 -13.29
CA ASP A 38 23.34 -15.08 -14.33
C ASP A 38 22.53 -15.01 -15.64
N THR A 39 22.15 -13.81 -16.07
CA THR A 39 21.25 -13.63 -17.20
C THR A 39 21.94 -13.79 -18.56
N ASP A 40 23.26 -13.66 -18.62
CA ASP A 40 24.05 -13.73 -19.86
C ASP A 40 25.01 -14.94 -19.93
N ASN A 41 25.03 -15.78 -18.89
CA ASN A 41 25.90 -16.95 -18.74
C ASN A 41 27.40 -16.63 -18.78
N ASN A 42 27.81 -15.44 -18.30
CA ASN A 42 29.20 -15.02 -18.27
C ASN A 42 29.97 -15.51 -17.01
N GLY A 43 29.29 -16.20 -16.10
CA GLY A 43 29.85 -16.72 -14.84
C GLY A 43 29.69 -15.77 -13.64
N PHE A 44 29.02 -14.63 -13.81
CA PHE A 44 28.76 -13.66 -12.76
C PHE A 44 27.25 -13.46 -12.56
N ILE A 45 26.83 -13.37 -11.29
CA ILE A 45 25.44 -13.05 -10.95
C ILE A 45 25.18 -11.58 -11.23
N ASP A 46 24.18 -11.30 -12.06
CA ASP A 46 23.77 -9.97 -12.48
C ASP A 46 22.29 -9.67 -12.18
N ALA A 47 21.55 -10.65 -11.67
CA ALA A 47 20.19 -10.47 -11.20
C ALA A 47 19.81 -11.41 -10.04
N VAL A 48 18.74 -11.05 -9.33
CA VAL A 48 18.18 -11.86 -8.26
C VAL A 48 16.65 -11.88 -8.37
N ASP A 49 16.07 -13.08 -8.29
CA ASP A 49 14.62 -13.25 -8.25
C ASP A 49 14.13 -13.17 -6.80
N TYR A 50 13.14 -12.30 -6.56
CA TYR A 50 12.48 -12.13 -5.27
C TYR A 50 10.98 -12.28 -5.39
N ARG A 51 10.36 -12.85 -4.35
CA ARG A 51 8.92 -12.66 -4.11
C ARG A 51 8.73 -11.47 -3.18
N ILE A 52 8.02 -10.46 -3.66
CA ILE A 52 7.62 -9.30 -2.87
C ILE A 52 6.24 -9.58 -2.33
N ILE A 53 6.06 -9.44 -1.01
CA ILE A 53 4.79 -9.66 -0.31
C ILE A 53 4.45 -8.39 0.47
N MET A 54 3.26 -7.84 0.22
CA MET A 54 2.72 -6.69 0.92
C MET A 54 1.44 -7.07 1.63
N ASN A 55 1.47 -6.96 2.96
CA ASN A 55 0.30 -7.19 3.79
C ASN A 55 -0.33 -5.85 4.16
N TYR A 56 -1.65 -5.75 4.05
CA TYR A 56 -2.43 -4.60 4.47
C TYR A 56 -3.55 -5.01 5.41
N TYR A 57 -3.71 -4.25 6.48
CA TYR A 57 -4.91 -4.28 7.31
C TYR A 57 -5.89 -3.27 6.78
N TYR A 58 -7.12 -3.71 6.55
CA TYR A 58 -8.20 -2.90 6.03
C TYR A 58 -9.44 -3.08 6.91
N ASN A 59 -10.23 -2.02 7.05
CA ASN A 59 -11.55 -2.09 7.67
C ASN A 59 -12.60 -2.55 6.64
N CYS A 60 -13.75 -3.08 7.06
CA CYS A 60 -14.80 -3.50 6.11
C CYS A 60 -15.59 -2.35 5.47
N ASP A 61 -15.07 -1.12 5.48
CA ASP A 61 -15.72 0.01 4.80
C ASP A 61 -15.45 -0.09 3.30
N GLY A 62 -16.50 -0.40 2.53
CA GLY A 62 -16.39 -0.59 1.08
C GLY A 62 -16.07 0.69 0.31
N THR A 63 -16.30 1.86 0.92
CA THR A 63 -15.91 3.14 0.30
C THR A 63 -14.43 3.43 0.49
N ALA A 64 -13.80 2.77 1.45
CA ALA A 64 -12.44 3.02 1.86
C ALA A 64 -11.46 2.16 1.03
N ASN A 65 -11.75 0.87 0.87
CA ASN A 65 -10.72 -0.07 0.44
C ASN A 65 -10.87 -0.51 -1.02
N GLY A 66 -9.78 -0.45 -1.78
CA GLY A 66 -9.75 -0.85 -3.19
C GLY A 66 -10.20 -2.29 -3.45
N VAL A 67 -10.11 -3.16 -2.43
CA VAL A 67 -10.62 -4.53 -2.44
C VAL A 67 -12.15 -4.61 -2.54
N TYR A 68 -12.87 -3.58 -2.09
CA TYR A 68 -14.32 -3.56 -1.90
C TYR A 68 -15.06 -2.67 -2.90
N GLN A 69 -14.42 -2.23 -3.98
CA GLN A 69 -15.08 -1.34 -4.95
C GLN A 69 -16.22 -2.03 -5.74
N ASP A 70 -16.47 -3.32 -5.49
CA ASP A 70 -17.68 -4.01 -5.94
C ASP A 70 -18.84 -3.80 -4.92
N ALA A 71 -19.89 -3.11 -5.38
CA ALA A 71 -21.07 -2.79 -4.58
C ALA A 71 -21.90 -4.03 -4.14
N SER A 72 -21.65 -5.22 -4.68
CA SER A 72 -22.29 -6.47 -4.27
C SER A 72 -21.63 -7.11 -3.03
N PHE A 73 -20.54 -6.53 -2.55
CA PHE A 73 -19.68 -7.15 -1.56
C PHE A 73 -20.07 -6.78 -0.13
N THR A 74 -20.56 -7.77 0.62
CA THR A 74 -21.00 -7.60 2.01
C THR A 74 -20.18 -8.41 3.02
N ASP A 75 -19.36 -9.35 2.56
CA ASP A 75 -18.60 -10.25 3.42
C ASP A 75 -17.33 -10.79 2.70
N PRO A 76 -16.12 -10.40 3.15
CA PRO A 76 -14.86 -10.87 2.57
C PRO A 76 -14.56 -12.36 2.68
N ARG A 77 -15.29 -13.16 3.48
CA ARG A 77 -15.16 -14.64 3.43
C ARG A 77 -15.59 -15.23 2.09
N TRP A 78 -16.39 -14.48 1.32
CA TRP A 78 -16.88 -14.88 0.01
C TRP A 78 -16.13 -14.20 -1.13
N MET A 79 -15.00 -13.56 -0.82
CA MET A 79 -14.16 -13.01 -1.85
C MET A 79 -13.60 -14.14 -2.69
N PRO A 80 -13.78 -14.13 -4.02
CA PRO A 80 -13.10 -15.08 -4.87
C PRO A 80 -11.60 -14.79 -4.73
N GLY A 81 -10.89 -15.62 -3.97
CA GLY A 81 -9.44 -15.63 -3.97
C GLY A 81 -8.98 -15.84 -5.41
N GLY A 82 -8.09 -14.98 -5.90
CA GLY A 82 -7.66 -15.03 -7.28
C GLY A 82 -7.11 -13.71 -7.81
N SER A 83 -6.37 -13.82 -8.91
CA SER A 83 -5.60 -12.79 -9.62
C SER A 83 -6.40 -11.56 -10.12
N GLN A 84 -7.68 -11.45 -9.80
CA GLN A 84 -8.54 -10.34 -10.23
C GLN A 84 -8.35 -9.08 -9.39
N TYR A 85 -7.84 -9.21 -8.17
CA TYR A 85 -7.57 -8.08 -7.28
C TYR A 85 -6.08 -7.81 -7.25
N THR A 86 -5.69 -6.65 -7.76
CA THR A 86 -4.28 -6.26 -7.85
C THR A 86 -4.03 -4.90 -7.21
N ILE A 87 -2.78 -4.69 -6.84
CA ILE A 87 -2.23 -3.37 -6.53
C ILE A 87 -1.00 -3.14 -7.41
N GLU A 88 -0.75 -1.88 -7.75
CA GLU A 88 0.45 -1.46 -8.47
C GLU A 88 1.41 -0.80 -7.49
N VAL A 89 2.68 -1.18 -7.57
CA VAL A 89 3.74 -0.56 -6.75
C VAL A 89 4.88 -0.11 -7.64
N GLY A 90 5.44 1.03 -7.30
CA GLY A 90 6.70 1.49 -7.85
C GLY A 90 7.86 0.74 -7.21
N LEU A 91 8.79 0.27 -8.03
CA LEU A 91 10.12 -0.08 -7.58
C LEU A 91 11.04 1.11 -7.83
N TYR A 92 11.90 1.40 -6.87
CA TYR A 92 12.86 2.50 -6.95
C TYR A 92 14.24 1.97 -6.59
N ALA A 93 15.21 2.20 -7.45
CA ALA A 93 16.58 1.74 -7.25
C ALA A 93 17.35 2.76 -6.42
N HIS A 94 18.16 2.29 -5.48
CA HIS A 94 19.14 3.12 -4.81
C HIS A 94 20.35 3.33 -5.73
N ASP A 95 20.89 4.54 -5.80
CA ASP A 95 22.04 4.88 -6.65
C ASP A 95 23.35 5.18 -5.87
N ASP A 96 23.25 5.45 -4.55
CA ASP A 96 24.40 5.75 -3.68
C ASP A 96 24.61 4.69 -2.56
N PRO A 97 25.76 3.99 -2.49
CA PRO A 97 26.04 3.00 -1.43
C PRO A 97 26.26 3.59 -0.03
N THR A 98 26.48 4.90 0.10
CA THR A 98 27.00 5.53 1.32
C THR A 98 25.92 6.05 2.26
N THR A 99 24.66 6.06 1.81
CA THR A 99 23.53 6.66 2.49
C THR A 99 22.29 5.86 2.16
N ILE A 100 21.41 5.65 3.15
CA ILE A 100 20.07 5.05 2.92
C ILE A 100 18.97 6.11 2.71
N TYR A 101 19.37 7.39 2.72
CA TYR A 101 18.50 8.54 2.56
C TYR A 101 18.74 9.22 1.21
N PRO A 102 17.69 9.81 0.61
CA PRO A 102 17.84 10.54 -0.64
C PRO A 102 18.71 11.77 -0.40
N GLN A 103 19.81 11.89 -1.15
CA GLN A 103 20.66 13.09 -1.12
C GLN A 103 20.14 14.18 -2.06
N THR A 104 19.40 13.78 -3.09
CA THR A 104 18.76 14.65 -4.07
C THR A 104 17.37 14.12 -4.42
N ALA A 105 16.55 14.95 -5.07
CA ALA A 105 15.23 14.55 -5.55
C ALA A 105 15.26 13.38 -6.55
N THR A 106 16.43 13.05 -7.12
CA THR A 106 16.62 11.97 -8.10
C THR A 106 17.36 10.76 -7.55
N SER A 107 17.74 10.73 -6.27
CA SER A 107 18.52 9.63 -5.64
C SER A 107 17.79 8.29 -5.55
N TYR A 108 16.53 8.25 -5.98
CA TYR A 108 15.75 7.03 -6.14
C TYR A 108 15.11 7.02 -7.52
N PRO A 109 15.89 6.78 -8.60
CA PRO A 109 15.28 6.60 -9.90
C PRO A 109 14.32 5.42 -9.87
N LYS A 110 13.17 5.60 -10.52
CA LYS A 110 12.23 4.50 -10.73
C LYS A 110 12.94 3.34 -11.45
N TYR A 111 12.70 2.14 -10.96
CA TYR A 111 13.22 0.90 -11.52
C TYR A 111 12.15 0.30 -12.42
N GLY A 112 12.37 0.40 -13.73
CA GLY A 112 11.44 -0.11 -14.73
C GLY A 112 10.01 0.44 -14.61
N THR A 113 9.04 -0.41 -14.94
CA THR A 113 7.61 -0.14 -14.81
C THR A 113 7.08 -0.61 -13.45
N GLU A 114 5.85 -0.22 -13.13
CA GLU A 114 5.11 -0.68 -11.96
C GLU A 114 5.08 -2.21 -11.88
N LEU A 115 5.26 -2.73 -10.66
CA LEU A 115 5.05 -4.13 -10.36
C LEU A 115 3.59 -4.32 -9.92
N VAL A 116 2.89 -5.23 -10.59
CA VAL A 116 1.51 -5.60 -10.25
C VAL A 116 1.53 -6.76 -9.27
N LEU A 117 1.11 -6.53 -8.03
CA LEU A 117 0.93 -7.59 -7.04
C LEU A 117 -0.51 -8.09 -7.06
N SER A 118 -0.68 -9.40 -7.12
CA SER A 118 -1.99 -10.05 -7.04
C SER A 118 -2.32 -10.38 -5.59
N LEU A 119 -3.59 -10.32 -5.23
CA LEU A 119 -4.07 -10.82 -3.95
C LEU A 119 -3.80 -12.33 -3.85
N ASP A 120 -3.12 -12.71 -2.78
CA ASP A 120 -2.73 -14.08 -2.46
C ASP A 120 -3.67 -14.65 -1.40
N THR A 121 -3.77 -13.98 -0.25
CA THR A 121 -4.63 -14.39 0.86
C THR A 121 -5.46 -13.23 1.42
N LEU A 122 -6.58 -13.58 2.04
CA LEU A 122 -7.47 -12.66 2.71
C LEU A 122 -7.99 -13.30 4.00
N ASP A 123 -7.57 -12.76 5.14
CA ASP A 123 -7.82 -13.35 6.44
C ASP A 123 -8.60 -12.38 7.33
N TRP A 124 -9.58 -12.90 8.08
CA TRP A 124 -10.30 -12.10 9.06
C TRP A 124 -9.50 -11.94 10.34
N VAL A 125 -9.58 -10.75 10.91
CA VAL A 125 -9.03 -10.47 12.23
C VAL A 125 -10.18 -10.38 13.23
N ASP A 126 -10.32 -11.40 14.05
CA ASP A 126 -11.22 -11.35 15.20
C ASP A 126 -10.69 -10.34 16.22
N LEU A 127 -11.54 -9.39 16.61
CA LEU A 127 -11.19 -8.37 17.58
C LEU A 127 -11.64 -8.80 18.97
N ASP A 128 -10.68 -9.16 19.81
CA ASP A 128 -10.90 -9.33 21.25
C ASP A 128 -10.99 -7.97 21.93
N ASN A 129 -12.18 -7.36 21.90
CA ASN A 129 -12.41 -6.08 22.55
C ASN A 129 -12.42 -6.25 24.09
N PRO A 130 -11.64 -5.45 24.84
CA PRO A 130 -11.68 -5.46 26.30
C PRO A 130 -13.07 -5.11 26.83
N SER A 131 -13.42 -5.66 28.00
CA SER A 131 -14.70 -5.38 28.64
C SER A 131 -14.90 -3.88 28.88
N GLY A 132 -16.00 -3.32 28.38
CA GLY A 132 -16.32 -1.89 28.50
C GLY A 132 -15.83 -1.02 27.33
N CYS A 133 -15.13 -1.60 26.35
CA CYS A 133 -14.85 -0.92 25.09
C CYS A 133 -16.11 -0.92 24.21
N LEU A 134 -16.81 0.22 24.16
CA LEU A 134 -17.96 0.43 23.27
C LEU A 134 -17.49 0.75 21.85
N THR A 135 -16.81 -0.20 21.23
CA THR A 135 -16.62 -0.20 19.78
C THR A 135 -17.96 -0.49 19.12
N GLY A 136 -18.40 0.30 18.14
CA GLY A 136 -19.65 0.05 17.43
C GLY A 136 -19.71 -1.37 16.86
N ASN A 137 -20.90 -1.99 16.83
CA ASN A 137 -21.14 -3.40 16.47
C ASN A 137 -20.73 -3.80 15.03
N ASN A 138 -20.16 -2.89 14.25
CA ASN A 138 -19.78 -3.07 12.85
C ASN A 138 -18.29 -2.83 12.59
N ILE A 139 -17.43 -2.92 13.62
CA ILE A 139 -15.99 -2.84 13.41
C ILE A 139 -15.50 -4.22 13.01
N CYS A 140 -15.02 -4.34 11.77
CA CYS A 140 -14.28 -5.51 11.32
C CYS A 140 -13.04 -5.12 10.54
N ILE A 141 -12.02 -5.97 10.66
CA ILE A 141 -10.69 -5.82 10.08
C ILE A 141 -10.35 -7.11 9.35
N PHE A 142 -9.74 -6.98 8.19
CA PHE A 142 -9.16 -8.10 7.47
C PHE A 142 -7.73 -7.78 7.06
N LEU A 143 -6.93 -8.84 6.94
CA LEU A 143 -5.57 -8.82 6.44
C LEU A 143 -5.60 -9.29 4.98
N ALA A 144 -5.17 -8.43 4.06
CA ALA A 144 -4.98 -8.78 2.66
C ALA A 144 -3.49 -8.90 2.37
N SER A 145 -3.05 -10.05 1.85
CA SER A 145 -1.69 -10.29 1.40
C SER A 145 -1.64 -10.20 -0.12
N TYR A 146 -0.78 -9.34 -0.65
CA TYR A 146 -0.51 -9.22 -2.08
C TYR A 146 0.89 -9.71 -2.38
N SER A 147 1.07 -10.47 -3.45
CA SER A 147 2.39 -10.94 -3.84
C SER A 147 2.65 -10.88 -5.34
N ALA A 148 3.92 -10.73 -5.69
CA ALA A 148 4.43 -10.92 -7.04
C ALA A 148 5.88 -11.40 -7.00
N VAL A 149 6.28 -12.15 -8.03
CA VAL A 149 7.69 -12.48 -8.26
C VAL A 149 8.25 -11.47 -9.25
N THR A 150 9.42 -10.92 -8.95
CA THR A 150 10.13 -9.97 -9.82
C THR A 150 11.62 -10.29 -9.86
N ARG A 151 12.25 -9.97 -10.99
CA ARG A 151 13.69 -10.05 -11.19
C ARG A 151 14.31 -8.67 -11.03
N LEU A 152 15.24 -8.56 -10.10
CA LEU A 152 15.96 -7.33 -9.79
C LEU A 152 17.40 -7.45 -10.28
N SER A 153 17.76 -6.67 -11.32
CA SER A 153 19.07 -6.68 -11.96
C SER A 153 19.98 -5.59 -11.40
N VAL A 154 21.28 -5.87 -11.31
CA VAL A 154 22.29 -4.88 -10.89
C VAL A 154 22.37 -3.65 -11.80
N ILE A 155 21.72 -3.66 -12.96
CA ILE A 155 21.52 -2.51 -13.84
C ILE A 155 20.05 -2.13 -13.90
N ASN A 156 19.73 -0.87 -13.64
CA ASN A 156 18.36 -0.36 -13.76
C ASN A 156 17.95 -0.31 -15.25
N PRO A 157 16.88 -1.02 -15.65
CA PRO A 157 16.47 -1.11 -17.05
C PRO A 157 15.90 0.19 -17.63
N LEU A 158 15.54 1.17 -16.78
CA LEU A 158 14.96 2.43 -17.23
C LEU A 158 16.02 3.47 -17.64
N ASN A 159 17.20 3.44 -17.01
CA ASN A 159 18.24 4.45 -17.19
C ASN A 159 19.66 3.89 -17.43
N ASN A 160 19.80 2.55 -17.47
CA ASN A 160 21.06 1.83 -17.63
C ASN A 160 22.15 2.18 -16.59
N GLN A 161 21.76 2.67 -15.41
CA GLN A 161 22.69 2.93 -14.32
C GLN A 161 22.81 1.72 -13.39
N PRO A 162 23.96 1.50 -12.75
CA PRO A 162 24.10 0.48 -11.72
C PRO A 162 23.17 0.77 -10.54
N VAL A 163 22.57 -0.29 -9.99
CA VAL A 163 21.80 -0.23 -8.75
C VAL A 163 22.74 -0.47 -7.59
N ILE A 164 22.85 0.51 -6.68
CA ILE A 164 23.78 0.49 -5.56
C ILE A 164 23.05 0.88 -4.28
N GLY A 165 23.00 -0.04 -3.31
CA GLY A 165 22.28 0.16 -2.03
C GLY A 165 20.91 -0.51 -1.95
N GLY A 166 20.44 -1.13 -3.04
CA GLY A 166 19.24 -1.98 -3.07
C GLY A 166 18.03 -1.31 -3.71
N TYR A 167 16.84 -1.72 -3.28
CA TYR A 167 15.56 -1.31 -3.86
C TYR A 167 14.57 -0.89 -2.79
N HIS A 168 13.74 0.09 -3.15
CA HIS A 168 12.59 0.52 -2.36
C HIS A 168 11.31 0.18 -3.11
N VAL A 169 10.40 -0.51 -2.43
CA VAL A 169 9.04 -0.77 -2.91
C VAL A 169 8.14 0.32 -2.33
N VAL A 170 7.43 1.04 -3.20
CA VAL A 170 6.53 2.12 -2.81
C VAL A 170 5.17 1.86 -3.44
N HIS A 171 4.16 1.66 -2.59
CA HIS A 171 2.77 1.67 -3.02
C HIS A 171 2.25 3.09 -2.96
N GLU A 172 2.18 3.75 -4.11
CA GLU A 172 1.63 5.09 -4.22
C GLU A 172 0.11 5.00 -4.31
N ARG A 173 -0.58 5.42 -3.25
CA ARG A 173 -2.02 5.70 -3.34
C ARG A 173 -2.22 7.20 -3.36
N CYS A 174 -2.94 7.66 -4.38
CA CYS A 174 -3.48 9.00 -4.38
C CYS A 174 -4.23 9.21 -3.06
N CYS A 175 -3.85 10.25 -2.31
CA CYS A 175 -4.68 10.77 -1.23
C CYS A 175 -6.08 10.99 -1.83
N ARG A 176 -7.09 10.29 -1.33
CA ARG A 176 -8.47 10.38 -1.81
C ARG A 176 -8.82 11.87 -1.90
N LYS A 177 -9.29 12.36 -3.06
CA LYS A 177 -9.88 13.70 -3.12
C LYS A 177 -11.04 13.71 -2.12
N LEU A 178 -10.89 14.47 -1.03
CA LEU A 178 -12.00 14.86 -0.17
C LEU A 178 -12.90 15.77 -1.01
N TRP A 179 -13.81 15.17 -1.78
CA TRP A 179 -14.86 15.93 -2.43
C TRP A 179 -15.88 16.33 -1.35
N TYR A 180 -16.11 17.63 -1.29
CA TYR A 180 -17.08 18.34 -0.44
C TYR A 180 -18.52 17.91 -0.71
#